data_AF-A0A7C5WLP4-F1
#
_entry.id   AF-A0A7C5WLP4-F1
#
_cell.length_a   1.000
_cell.length_b   1.000
_cell.length_c   1.000
_cell.angle_alpha   90.00
_cell.angle_beta   90.00
_cell.angle_gamma   90.00
#
_symmetry.space_group_name_H-M   'P 1'
#
loop_
_entity.id
_entity.type
_entity.pdbx_description
1 polymer ?
#
loop_
_entity_poly.entity_id
_entity_poly.type
_entity_poly.pdbx_seq_one_letter_code
_entity_poly.pdbx_strand_id
1 'polypeptide(L)'
;VLLADRLSRLRRGLAGPEDIDYLERLSRSVKASSRCGLGQTSPNPVLSTLEAFPQLYRERASRKADGELLPTFDIQAALEPARRLTGRDSVHFPQADEEQHR
;
A
#
# COMPACT_ATOMS: atom_id res chain seq x y z
N VAL A 1 -3.17 -10.23 9.31
CA VAL A 1 -2.24 -9.09 9.48
C VAL A 1 -1.51 -8.77 8.18
N LEU A 2 -0.56 -9.59 7.71
CA LEU A 2 0.28 -9.26 6.54
C LEU A 2 -0.49 -9.07 5.22
N LEU A 3 -1.42 -9.98 4.89
CA LEU A 3 -2.25 -9.85 3.67
C LEU A 3 -3.13 -8.59 3.72
N ALA A 4 -3.77 -8.35 4.86
CA ALA A 4 -4.67 -7.21 5.06
C ALA A 4 -3.92 -5.87 4.97
N ASP A 5 -2.74 -5.78 5.56
CA ASP A 5 -1.90 -4.58 5.50
C ASP A 5 -1.50 -4.24 4.06
N ARG A 6 -1.02 -5.23 3.30
CA ARG A 6 -0.62 -5.01 1.92
C ARG A 6 -1.81 -4.65 1.01
N LEU A 7 -2.96 -5.28 1.24
CA LEU A 7 -4.19 -4.92 0.54
C LEU A 7 -4.66 -3.49 0.91
N SER A 8 -4.50 -3.07 2.16
CA SER A 8 -4.78 -1.70 2.60
C SER A 8 -3.90 -0.67 1.89
N ARG A 9 -2.59 -0.96 1.76
CA ARG A 9 -1.67 -0.13 0.98
C ARG A 9 -2.10 0.02 -0.48
N LEU A 10 -2.50 -1.08 -1.11
CA LEU A 10 -3.00 -1.08 -2.49
C LEU A 10 -4.29 -0.25 -2.62
N ARG A 11 -5.21 -0.34 -1.65
CA ARG A 11 -6.43 0.49 -1.61
C ARG A 11 -6.13 1.98 -1.45
N ARG A 12 -5.09 2.34 -0.72
CA ARG A 12 -4.65 3.73 -0.49
C ARG A 12 -3.82 4.30 -1.64
N GLY A 13 -3.51 3.49 -2.66
CA GLY A 13 -2.61 3.89 -3.75
C GLY A 13 -1.16 4.05 -3.31
N LEU A 14 -0.77 3.41 -2.20
CA LEU A 14 0.59 3.41 -1.64
C LEU A 14 1.33 2.10 -1.94
N ALA A 15 0.89 1.40 -2.97
CA ALA A 15 1.47 0.14 -3.41
C ALA A 15 2.22 0.33 -4.73
N GLY A 16 3.33 -0.39 -4.87
CA GLY A 16 4.08 -0.54 -6.11
C GLY A 16 3.84 -1.93 -6.75
N PRO A 17 4.34 -2.15 -7.99
CA PRO A 17 4.22 -3.45 -8.66
C PRO A 17 4.74 -4.63 -7.83
N GLU A 18 5.79 -4.42 -7.04
CA GLU A 18 6.38 -5.43 -6.14
C GLU A 18 5.42 -5.91 -5.05
N ASP A 19 4.44 -5.09 -4.70
CA ASP A 19 3.43 -5.44 -3.69
C ASP A 19 2.44 -6.49 -4.21
N ILE A 20 2.22 -6.53 -5.53
CA ILE A 20 1.39 -7.56 -6.19
C ILE A 20 2.09 -8.91 -6.10
N ASP A 21 3.37 -8.97 -6.48
CA ASP A 21 4.16 -10.20 -6.42
C ASP A 21 4.30 -10.71 -4.99
N TYR A 22 4.48 -9.79 -4.04
CA TYR A 22 4.50 -10.12 -2.61
C TYR A 22 3.16 -10.70 -2.15
N LEU A 23 2.03 -10.07 -2.52
CA LEU A 23 0.69 -10.57 -2.19
C LEU A 23 0.45 -11.98 -2.73
N GLU A 24 0.82 -12.23 -3.98
CA GLU A 24 0.65 -13.55 -4.59
C GLU A 24 1.49 -14.60 -3.86
N ARG A 25 2.78 -14.34 -3.69
CA ARG A 25 3.70 -15.28 -3.05
C ARG A 25 3.30 -15.57 -1.61
N LEU A 26 2.95 -14.53 -0.84
CA LEU A 26 2.47 -14.67 0.53
C LEU A 26 1.17 -15.49 0.57
N SER A 27 0.23 -15.20 -0.32
CA SER A 27 -1.06 -15.91 -0.39
C SER A 27 -0.88 -17.40 -0.68
N ARG A 28 -0.01 -17.76 -1.63
CA ARG A 28 0.34 -19.15 -1.95
C ARG A 28 1.00 -19.84 -0.76
N SER A 29 1.95 -19.18 -0.09
CA SER A 29 2.61 -19.71 1.11
C SER A 29 1.62 -19.94 2.26
N VAL A 30 0.72 -18.98 2.54
CA VAL A 30 -0.29 -19.12 3.59
C VAL A 30 -1.22 -20.29 3.29
N LYS A 31 -1.67 -20.42 2.04
CA LYS A 31 -2.53 -21.53 1.61
C LYS A 31 -1.87 -22.89 1.79
N ALA A 32 -0.61 -23.03 1.40
CA ALA A 32 0.12 -24.30 1.42
C ALA A 32 0.61 -24.71 2.82
N SER A 33 0.98 -23.74 3.67
CA SER A 33 1.60 -24.01 4.98
C SER A 33 0.62 -24.04 6.16
N SER A 34 -0.61 -23.55 5.97
CA SER A 34 -1.62 -23.54 7.04
C SER A 34 -2.13 -24.95 7.35
N ARG A 35 -2.22 -25.26 8.65
CA ARG A 35 -2.68 -26.56 9.17
C ARG A 35 -4.20 -26.64 9.41
N CYS A 36 -4.88 -25.50 9.41
CA CYS A 36 -6.33 -25.42 9.58
C CYS A 36 -7.01 -24.88 8.33
N GLY A 37 -8.26 -25.26 8.11
CA GLY A 37 -9.02 -24.85 6.93
C GLY A 37 -9.17 -23.33 6.80
N LEU A 38 -9.32 -22.61 7.91
CA LEU A 38 -9.41 -21.15 7.89
C LEU A 38 -8.12 -20.49 7.38
N GLY A 39 -6.96 -20.98 7.81
CA GLY A 39 -5.68 -20.49 7.31
C GLY A 39 -5.54 -20.75 5.81
N GLN A 40 -5.89 -21.96 5.36
CA GLN A 40 -5.84 -22.35 3.96
C GLN A 40 -6.78 -21.53 3.05
N THR A 41 -7.95 -21.15 3.56
CA THR A 41 -8.96 -20.41 2.78
C THR A 41 -8.83 -18.89 2.90
N SER A 42 -8.21 -18.39 3.97
CA SER A 42 -8.01 -16.94 4.18
C SER A 42 -7.35 -16.19 3.01
N PRO A 43 -6.38 -16.73 2.25
CA PRO A 43 -5.80 -16.03 1.10
C PRO A 43 -6.64 -16.15 -0.18
N ASN A 44 -7.69 -16.98 -0.21
CA ASN A 44 -8.46 -17.21 -1.44
C ASN A 44 -9.05 -15.92 -2.05
N PRO A 45 -9.62 -14.98 -1.27
CA PRO A 45 -10.13 -13.74 -1.83
C PRO A 45 -9.07 -12.91 -2.55
N VAL A 46 -7.81 -12.97 -2.12
CA VAL A 46 -6.70 -12.26 -2.79
C VAL A 46 -6.30 -12.97 -4.08
N LEU A 47 -6.15 -14.30 -4.03
CA LEU A 47 -5.76 -15.09 -5.20
C LEU A 47 -6.82 -15.02 -6.31
N SER A 48 -8.09 -15.18 -5.95
CA SER A 48 -9.17 -15.19 -6.94
C SER A 48 -9.35 -13.83 -7.61
N THR A 49 -9.19 -12.73 -6.88
CA THR A 49 -9.30 -11.38 -7.47
C THR A 49 -8.06 -10.97 -8.23
N LEU A 50 -6.86 -11.44 -7.86
CA LEU A 50 -5.65 -11.26 -8.67
C LEU A 50 -5.79 -11.94 -10.03
N GLU A 51 -6.38 -13.14 -10.06
CA GLU A 51 -6.65 -13.89 -11.29
C GLU A 51 -7.76 -13.26 -12.13
N ALA A 52 -8.89 -12.91 -11.50
CA ALA A 52 -10.05 -12.36 -12.21
C ALA A 52 -9.87 -10.90 -12.66
N PHE A 53 -9.12 -10.09 -11.90
CA PHE A 53 -9.01 -8.65 -12.10
C PHE A 53 -7.55 -8.13 -12.07
N PRO A 54 -6.60 -8.72 -12.82
CA PRO A 54 -5.19 -8.34 -12.75
C PRO A 54 -4.94 -6.87 -13.11
N GLN A 55 -5.74 -6.30 -14.02
CA GLN A 55 -5.62 -4.90 -14.43
C GLN A 55 -5.97 -3.93 -13.29
N LEU A 56 -6.99 -4.24 -12.49
CA LEU A 56 -7.35 -3.41 -11.34
C LEU A 56 -6.21 -3.34 -10.31
N TYR A 57 -5.50 -4.44 -10.10
CA TYR A 57 -4.33 -4.46 -9.22
C TYR A 57 -3.19 -3.60 -9.77
N ARG A 58 -2.89 -3.73 -11.07
CA ARG A 58 -1.85 -2.93 -11.73
C ARG A 58 -2.16 -1.44 -11.69
N GLU A 59 -3.40 -1.04 -11.96
CA GLU A 59 -3.85 0.35 -11.88
C GLU A 59 -3.68 0.92 -10.47
N ARG A 60 -3.98 0.14 -9.42
CA ARG A 60 -3.83 0.59 -8.02
C ARG A 60 -2.40 0.58 -7.52
N ALA A 61 -1.54 -0.27 -8.11
CA ALA A 61 -0.13 -0.36 -7.81
C ALA A 61 0.75 0.60 -8.65
N SER A 62 0.15 1.41 -9.52
CA SER A 62 0.84 2.29 -10.47
C SER A 62 0.58 3.77 -10.22
N ARG A 63 0.19 4.17 -8.99
CA ARG A 63 0.01 5.59 -8.68
C ARG A 63 1.29 6.33 -9.03
N LYS A 64 1.17 7.24 -10.01
CA LYS A 64 2.28 8.05 -10.48
C LYS A 64 2.79 8.85 -9.31
N ALA A 65 4.09 8.71 -9.04
CA ALA A 65 4.77 9.62 -8.16
C ALA A 65 4.67 11.02 -8.76
N ASP A 66 4.18 11.96 -7.97
CA ASP A 66 4.14 13.38 -8.25
C ASP A 66 5.57 13.98 -8.15
N GLY A 67 6.63 13.21 -8.46
CA GLY A 67 8.04 13.58 -8.24
C GLY A 67 9.01 12.39 -8.12
N GLU A 68 10.16 12.61 -7.46
CA GLU A 68 11.27 11.65 -7.30
C GLU A 68 11.02 10.49 -6.31
N LEU A 69 9.89 10.49 -5.61
CA LEU A 69 9.63 9.57 -4.50
C LEU A 69 8.89 8.30 -4.95
N LEU A 70 9.12 7.20 -4.23
CA LEU A 70 8.39 5.97 -4.46
C LEU A 70 6.94 6.09 -3.98
N PRO A 71 5.95 5.48 -4.67
CA PRO A 71 4.55 5.43 -4.20
C PRO A 71 4.38 4.80 -2.81
N THR A 72 5.35 3.97 -2.43
CA THR A 72 5.36 3.21 -1.18
C THR A 72 5.81 4.05 0.02
N PHE A 73 6.26 5.29 -0.20
CA PHE A 73 6.79 6.18 0.83
C PHE A 73 6.04 7.51 0.88
N ASP A 74 5.40 7.77 2.01
CA ASP A 74 4.70 9.02 2.30
C ASP A 74 5.62 9.97 3.07
N ILE A 75 6.20 10.94 2.36
CA ILE A 75 7.11 11.93 2.94
C ILE A 75 6.43 12.82 3.98
N GLN A 76 5.14 13.13 3.79
CA GLN A 76 4.41 14.02 4.67
C GLN A 76 4.15 13.33 6.01
N ALA A 77 3.75 12.05 5.97
CA ALA A 77 3.63 11.23 7.16
C ALA A 77 4.97 11.02 7.88
N ALA A 78 6.07 10.82 7.14
CA ALA A 78 7.41 10.64 7.71
C ALA A 78 7.92 11.90 8.45
N LEU A 79 7.48 13.09 8.02
CA LEU A 79 7.88 14.38 8.61
C LEU A 79 7.02 14.81 9.80
N GLU A 80 5.84 14.22 10.04
CA GLU A 80 4.94 14.58 11.14
C GLU A 80 5.64 14.65 12.51
N PRO A 81 6.47 13.67 12.92
CA PRO A 81 7.10 13.73 14.23
C PRO A 81 8.04 14.93 14.38
N ALA A 82 8.78 15.27 13.32
CA ALA A 82 9.69 16.41 13.31
C ALA A 82 8.91 17.74 13.34
N ARG A 83 7.81 17.83 12.60
CA ARG A 83 6.91 18.99 12.62
C ARG A 83 6.36 19.24 14.00
N ARG A 84 5.83 18.20 14.65
CA ARG A 84 5.27 18.29 16.00
C ARG A 84 6.30 18.70 17.06
N LEU A 85 7.55 18.27 16.92
CA LEU A 85 8.63 18.63 17.85
C LEU A 85 9.15 20.05 17.64
N THR A 86 9.27 20.48 16.38
CA THR A 86 9.91 21.77 16.04
C THR A 86 8.92 22.91 15.83
N GLY A 87 7.64 22.61 15.69
CA GLY A 87 6.57 23.59 15.43
C GLY A 87 6.66 24.24 14.05
N ARG A 88 7.39 23.65 13.10
CA ARG A 88 7.58 24.21 11.75
C ARG A 88 7.57 23.14 10.67
N ASP A 89 7.24 23.57 9.46
CA ASP A 89 7.27 22.73 8.27
C ASP A 89 8.65 22.54 7.65
N SER A 90 8.74 21.48 6.82
CA SER A 90 9.90 21.24 5.97
C SER A 90 9.95 22.26 4.84
N VAL A 91 11.13 22.83 4.62
CA VAL A 91 11.38 23.76 3.49
C VAL A 91 11.46 23.04 2.14
N HIS A 92 11.78 21.74 2.14
CA HIS A 92 11.89 20.93 0.93
C HIS A 92 10.58 20.24 0.56
N PHE A 93 9.76 19.93 1.57
CA PHE A 93 8.46 19.28 1.42
C PHE A 93 7.42 20.04 2.24
N PRO A 94 7.11 21.30 1.86
CA PRO A 94 6.06 22.07 2.52
C PRO A 94 4.72 21.34 2.38
N GLN A 95 3.83 21.47 3.37
CA GLN A 95 2.45 21.02 3.18
C GLN A 95 1.76 22.05 2.29
N ALA A 96 1.03 21.60 1.27
CA ALA A 96 0.10 22.50 0.59
C ALA A 96 -1.04 22.76 1.57
N ASP A 97 -1.26 24.02 1.94
CA ASP A 97 -2.41 24.41 2.75
C ASP A 97 -3.70 23.93 2.05
N GLU A 98 -4.53 23.18 2.78
CA GLU A 98 -5.81 22.63 2.30
C GLU A 98 -6.90 23.71 2.08
N GLU A 99 -6.57 24.86 1.47
CA GLU A 99 -7.49 25.99 1.32
C GLU A 99 -7.99 26.22 -0.13
N GLN A 100 -7.79 25.28 -1.06
CA GLN A 100 -8.18 25.48 -2.47
C GLN A 100 -9.07 24.40 -3.11
N HIS A 101 -9.66 23.48 -2.34
CA HIS A 101 -10.78 22.71 -2.88
C HIS A 101 -11.83 22.32 -1.83
N ARG A 102 -12.67 23.33 -1.50
CA ARG A 102 -14.08 23.25 -1.09
C ARG A 102 -14.41 23.59 0.36
#